data_AF-F4PGE3-F1
#
_entry.id   AF-F4PGE3-F1
#
_cell.length_a   1.000
_cell.length_b   1.000
_cell.length_c   1.000
_cell.angle_alpha   90.00
_cell.angle_beta   90.00
_cell.angle_gamma   90.00
#
_symmetry.space_group_name_H-M   'P 1'
#
loop_
_entity.id
_entity.type
_entity.pdbx_description
1 polymer ?
#
loop_
_entity_poly.entity_id
_entity_poly.type
_entity_poly.pdbx_seq_one_letter_code
_entity_poly.pdbx_strand_id
1 'polypeptide(L)'
;MNIDNLFKHIIIKNQYTRQKIFNHVSIIHQQLNIPIVKYQHIKCSLYTLIQYNFTSTFIQHFKRVYDQLKSIKFDNRPDCNDFDRLYYILDIVLVKNNTRALTFMLDFVKLANSTPSSSSSPPLCTVDCSTLHNKMFYSLTVETVMVLLDSGIKITNKNYTRAIIESLLLNGQLEILKTRLSKEQLIDYRIFSPLYRENLFLKDLIDTKNKNESQVVEILHFMNDNNLLVGNDWKFLLLSKAKVNQYNLITQHITTQYNDTINNNNNNNRRTFQSTIQIVSQHLRKEYYKVMVEKCIDSNTSSMRDMVRLYFGALLTNNKETIERCKEYFSNHTQQSITTNLTNNELLVFREDACRLGLFPIVRLLYFESSFGAKPIRDVVKNNHLDNTKYLFSLTKTHQKVAQLFIDCMSIANISDEMFSYLWSEFDDKSKSNGDIVSKCIHNINQSLLY
;
A
#
# COMPACT_ATOMS: atom_id res chain seq x y z
N MET A 1 9.58 28.48 34.11
CA MET A 1 8.16 28.81 33.88
C MET A 1 7.95 28.87 32.37
N ASN A 2 7.13 27.99 31.79
CA ASN A 2 6.96 27.88 30.34
C ASN A 2 6.28 29.14 29.78
N ILE A 3 6.84 29.75 28.73
CA ILE A 3 6.29 30.94 28.05
C ILE A 3 4.84 30.71 27.62
N ASP A 4 4.48 29.47 27.24
CA ASP A 4 3.12 29.08 26.89
C ASP A 4 2.14 29.20 28.06
N ASN A 5 2.59 28.92 29.29
CA ASN A 5 1.76 29.07 30.48
C ASN A 5 1.54 30.55 30.82
N LEU A 6 2.55 31.40 30.59
CA LEU A 6 2.43 32.85 30.75
C LEU A 6 1.40 33.42 29.76
N PHE A 7 1.48 33.06 28.48
CA PHE A 7 0.52 33.49 27.45
C PHE A 7 -0.90 33.01 27.74
N LYS A 8 -1.07 31.72 28.06
CA LYS A 8 -2.38 31.10 28.34
C LYS A 8 -3.07 31.72 29.56
N HIS A 9 -2.35 31.98 30.64
CA HIS A 9 -2.94 32.42 31.91
C HIS A 9 -2.99 33.95 32.07
N ILE A 10 -1.98 34.67 31.58
CA ILE A 10 -1.87 36.12 31.82
C ILE A 10 -2.45 36.92 30.66
N ILE A 11 -2.13 36.58 29.40
CA ILE A 11 -2.51 37.40 28.25
C ILE A 11 -3.95 37.11 27.81
N ILE A 12 -4.36 35.83 27.79
CA ILE A 12 -5.68 35.44 27.28
C ILE A 12 -6.77 35.49 28.37
N LYS A 13 -6.50 35.07 29.62
CA LYS A 13 -7.55 35.06 30.66
C LYS A 13 -7.73 36.39 31.40
N ASN A 14 -6.68 37.20 31.55
CA ASN A 14 -6.75 38.42 32.36
C ASN A 14 -6.99 39.66 31.47
N GLN A 15 -8.26 40.06 31.35
CA GLN A 15 -8.66 41.22 30.55
C GLN A 15 -7.98 42.52 30.99
N TYR A 16 -7.79 42.72 32.29
CA TYR A 16 -7.15 43.91 32.84
C TYR A 16 -5.66 44.00 32.45
N THR A 17 -4.92 42.90 32.63
CA THR A 17 -3.51 42.85 32.22
C THR A 17 -3.35 42.99 30.71
N ARG A 18 -4.24 42.37 29.94
CA ARG A 18 -4.28 42.50 28.49
C ARG A 18 -4.47 43.96 28.06
N GLN A 19 -5.41 44.66 28.69
CA GLN A 19 -5.70 46.06 28.39
C GLN A 19 -4.54 46.99 28.78
N LYS A 20 -3.86 46.71 29.90
CA LYS A 20 -2.61 47.41 30.26
C LYS A 20 -1.51 47.19 29.23
N ILE A 21 -1.30 45.95 28.79
CA ILE A 21 -0.29 45.63 27.77
C ILE A 21 -0.63 46.32 26.45
N PHE A 22 -1.87 46.23 25.97
CA PHE A 22 -2.28 46.88 24.72
C PHE A 22 -2.20 48.40 24.80
N ASN A 23 -2.59 49.02 25.92
CA ASN A 23 -2.44 50.46 26.11
C ASN A 23 -0.96 50.85 26.07
N HIS A 24 -0.11 50.07 26.72
CA HIS A 24 1.33 50.36 26.76
C HIS A 24 1.98 50.20 25.39
N VAL A 25 1.66 49.14 24.65
CA VAL A 25 2.11 48.90 23.28
C VAL A 25 1.56 49.95 22.33
N SER A 26 0.31 50.39 22.50
CA SER A 26 -0.30 51.46 21.70
C SER A 26 0.41 52.79 21.90
N ILE A 27 0.80 53.13 23.14
CA ILE A 27 1.59 54.33 23.44
C ILE A 27 2.96 54.25 22.75
N ILE A 28 3.62 53.08 22.81
CA ILE A 28 4.91 52.87 22.14
C ILE A 28 4.77 53.01 20.61
N HIS A 29 3.75 52.42 20.00
CA HIS A 29 3.50 52.54 18.57
C HIS A 29 3.24 53.99 18.15
N GLN A 30 2.48 54.75 18.95
CA GLN A 30 2.24 56.18 18.73
C GLN A 30 3.54 56.99 18.84
N GLN A 31 4.38 56.70 19.83
CA GLN A 31 5.67 57.38 20.03
C GLN A 31 6.68 57.08 18.90
N LEU A 32 6.64 55.87 18.34
CA LEU A 32 7.55 55.44 17.29
C LEU A 32 7.01 55.65 15.87
N ASN A 33 5.83 56.26 15.71
CA ASN A 33 5.15 56.43 14.42
C ASN A 33 4.99 55.11 13.63
N ILE A 34 4.93 53.98 14.34
CA ILE A 34 4.72 52.67 13.72
C ILE A 34 3.23 52.56 13.44
N PRO A 35 2.80 52.42 12.16
CA PRO A 35 1.39 52.26 11.85
C PRO A 35 0.85 51.07 12.64
N ILE A 36 -0.23 51.29 13.40
CA ILE A 36 -0.87 50.23 14.19
C ILE A 36 -1.41 49.21 13.18
N VAL A 37 -0.67 48.12 12.99
CA VAL A 37 -0.95 47.09 11.96
C VAL A 37 -2.18 46.28 12.39
N LYS A 38 -3.39 46.78 12.13
CA LYS A 38 -4.66 46.18 12.61
C LYS A 38 -4.91 44.75 12.08
N TYR A 39 -4.38 44.40 10.91
CA TYR A 39 -4.79 43.19 10.17
C TYR A 39 -4.08 41.89 10.59
N GLN A 40 -2.76 41.92 10.85
CA GLN A 40 -2.02 40.73 11.29
C GLN A 40 -2.46 40.26 12.69
N HIS A 41 -2.83 41.18 13.59
CA HIS A 41 -3.34 40.83 14.92
C HIS A 41 -4.71 40.11 14.89
N ILE A 42 -5.55 40.42 13.91
CA ILE A 42 -6.87 39.75 13.74
C ILE A 42 -6.66 38.29 13.32
N LYS A 43 -5.78 38.03 12.34
CA LYS A 43 -5.42 36.67 11.91
C LYS A 43 -4.82 35.85 13.06
N CYS A 44 -3.92 36.45 13.84
CA CYS A 44 -3.34 35.78 15.00
C CYS A 44 -4.36 35.54 16.13
N SER A 45 -5.36 36.42 16.32
CA SER A 45 -6.28 36.32 17.47
C SER A 45 -7.14 35.05 17.49
N LEU A 46 -7.84 34.73 16.40
CA LEU A 46 -8.67 33.52 16.34
C LEU A 46 -7.82 32.24 16.33
N TYR A 47 -6.68 32.28 15.64
CA TYR A 47 -5.72 31.18 15.63
C TYR A 47 -5.25 30.84 17.05
N THR A 48 -4.82 31.86 17.81
CA THR A 48 -4.35 31.72 19.18
C THR A 48 -5.45 31.22 20.13
N LEU A 49 -6.70 31.65 19.94
CA LEU A 49 -7.81 31.15 20.76
C LEU A 49 -8.02 29.65 20.58
N ILE A 50 -7.96 29.13 19.35
CA ILE A 50 -8.05 27.69 19.10
C ILE A 50 -6.80 26.96 19.58
N GLN A 51 -5.60 27.52 19.35
CA GLN A 51 -4.33 26.95 19.79
C GLN A 51 -4.33 26.64 21.30
N TYR A 52 -4.94 27.52 22.11
CA TYR A 52 -5.05 27.37 23.56
C TYR A 52 -6.43 26.86 24.05
N ASN A 53 -7.26 26.34 23.15
CA ASN A 53 -8.56 25.70 23.42
C ASN A 53 -9.62 26.61 24.07
N PHE A 54 -9.62 27.91 23.76
CA PHE A 54 -10.61 28.89 24.19
C PHE A 54 -11.80 28.96 23.21
N THR A 55 -12.45 27.81 22.96
CA THR A 55 -13.52 27.66 21.95
C THR A 55 -14.69 28.63 22.14
N SER A 56 -15.17 28.83 23.37
CA SER A 56 -16.29 29.75 23.62
C SER A 56 -15.96 31.20 23.23
N THR A 57 -14.73 31.65 23.53
CA THR A 57 -14.25 32.98 23.19
C THR A 57 -13.99 33.11 21.69
N PHE A 58 -13.51 32.03 21.05
CA PHE A 58 -13.43 31.96 19.59
C PHE A 58 -14.80 32.18 18.95
N ILE A 59 -15.83 31.44 19.38
CA ILE A 59 -17.21 31.55 18.86
C ILE A 59 -17.73 32.99 18.97
N GLN A 60 -17.54 33.64 20.13
CA GLN A 60 -17.98 35.02 20.35
C GLN A 60 -17.30 36.04 19.43
N HIS A 61 -16.04 35.81 19.07
CA HIS A 61 -15.27 36.75 18.25
C HIS A 61 -15.27 36.40 16.75
N PHE A 62 -15.64 35.18 16.39
CA PHE A 62 -15.57 34.68 15.03
C PHE A 62 -16.36 35.55 14.05
N LYS A 63 -17.63 35.87 14.36
CA LYS A 63 -18.49 36.71 13.50
C LYS A 63 -17.81 38.03 13.12
N ARG A 64 -17.32 38.77 14.12
CA ARG A 64 -16.67 40.08 13.92
C ARG A 64 -15.46 39.97 13.00
N VAL A 65 -14.65 38.92 13.18
CA VAL A 65 -13.45 38.70 12.37
C VAL A 65 -13.81 38.22 10.96
N TYR A 66 -14.83 37.38 10.82
CA TYR A 66 -15.33 36.94 9.51
C TYR A 66 -15.84 38.12 8.68
N ASP A 67 -16.65 39.02 9.26
CA ASP A 67 -17.13 40.23 8.59
C ASP A 67 -15.96 41.14 8.15
N GLN A 68 -14.92 41.22 8.97
CA GLN A 68 -13.68 41.94 8.63
C GLN A 68 -12.90 41.27 7.50
N LEU A 69 -12.88 39.93 7.42
CA LEU A 69 -12.23 39.21 6.32
C LEU A 69 -13.02 39.35 5.01
N LYS A 70 -14.35 39.33 5.07
CA LYS A 70 -15.25 39.47 3.91
C LYS A 70 -15.17 40.87 3.28
N SER A 71 -14.94 41.91 4.10
CA SER A 71 -14.80 43.29 3.63
C SER A 71 -13.46 43.60 2.95
N ILE A 72 -12.49 42.68 3.01
CA ILE A 72 -11.19 42.83 2.36
C ILE A 72 -11.28 42.28 0.95
N LYS A 73 -11.19 43.17 -0.03
CA LYS A 73 -11.03 42.80 -1.44
C LYS A 73 -9.67 42.14 -1.61
N PHE A 74 -9.64 40.82 -1.72
CA PHE A 74 -8.48 40.12 -2.24
C PHE A 74 -8.47 40.29 -3.76
N ASP A 75 -7.32 40.65 -4.33
CA ASP A 75 -7.16 40.81 -5.77
C ASP A 75 -7.67 39.57 -6.52
N ASN A 76 -8.76 39.77 -7.26
CA ASN A 76 -9.34 38.96 -8.33
C ASN A 76 -8.81 37.52 -8.50
N ARG A 77 -9.06 36.64 -7.51
CA ARG A 77 -9.14 35.19 -7.77
C ARG A 77 -10.61 34.80 -7.76
N PRO A 78 -11.26 34.68 -8.93
CA PRO A 78 -12.71 34.43 -9.02
C PRO A 78 -13.15 33.08 -8.42
N ASP A 79 -12.22 32.18 -8.09
CA ASP A 79 -12.53 30.75 -7.90
C ASP A 79 -12.33 30.19 -6.47
N CYS A 80 -11.83 30.97 -5.48
CA CYS A 80 -11.70 30.47 -4.10
C CYS A 80 -12.97 30.77 -3.29
N ASN A 81 -13.59 29.72 -2.74
CA ASN A 81 -14.83 29.85 -1.97
C ASN A 81 -14.57 30.57 -0.62
N ASP A 82 -15.63 31.08 0.03
CA ASP A 82 -15.48 31.80 1.32
C ASP A 82 -14.89 30.93 2.44
N PHE A 83 -14.92 29.61 2.28
CA PHE A 83 -14.34 28.65 3.20
C PHE A 83 -12.80 28.54 3.02
N ASP A 84 -12.30 28.58 1.80
CA ASP A 84 -10.88 28.60 1.46
C ASP A 84 -10.20 29.88 1.97
N ARG A 85 -10.94 30.99 2.07
CA ARG A 85 -10.46 32.25 2.67
C ARG A 85 -10.15 32.12 4.17
N LEU A 86 -10.72 31.12 4.84
CA LEU A 86 -10.53 30.83 6.26
C LEU A 86 -9.43 29.80 6.52
N TYR A 87 -8.65 29.39 5.50
CA TYR A 87 -7.68 28.29 5.58
C TYR A 87 -6.77 28.36 6.82
N TYR A 88 -6.29 29.54 7.21
CA TYR A 88 -5.38 29.69 8.35
C TYR A 88 -6.05 29.40 9.72
N ILE A 89 -7.36 29.65 9.85
CA ILE A 89 -8.15 29.30 11.05
C ILE A 89 -8.57 27.83 10.97
N LEU A 90 -9.00 27.41 9.78
CA LEU A 90 -9.42 26.04 9.53
C LEU A 90 -8.28 25.06 9.82
N ASP A 91 -7.05 25.37 9.41
CA ASP A 91 -5.87 24.55 9.66
C ASP A 91 -5.69 24.25 11.14
N ILE A 92 -5.73 25.27 12.02
CA ILE A 92 -5.55 25.05 13.46
C ILE A 92 -6.76 24.38 14.11
N VAL A 93 -7.99 24.65 13.62
CA VAL A 93 -9.21 23.97 14.07
C VAL A 93 -9.14 22.47 13.76
N LEU A 94 -8.69 22.11 12.55
CA LEU A 94 -8.52 20.73 12.10
C LEU A 94 -7.36 20.03 12.83
N VAL A 95 -6.20 20.69 12.97
CA VAL A 95 -5.06 20.15 13.74
C VAL A 95 -5.43 19.88 15.20
N LYS A 96 -6.28 20.74 15.80
CA LYS A 96 -6.76 20.57 17.18
C LYS A 96 -7.99 19.67 17.32
N ASN A 97 -8.56 19.15 16.22
CA ASN A 97 -9.83 18.41 16.23
C ASN A 97 -10.93 19.11 17.02
N ASN A 98 -11.03 20.44 16.92
CA ASN A 98 -11.99 21.21 17.69
C ASN A 98 -13.35 21.23 16.99
N THR A 99 -14.09 20.13 17.12
CA THR A 99 -15.37 19.89 16.43
C THR A 99 -16.38 21.00 16.70
N ARG A 100 -16.49 21.47 17.94
CA ARG A 100 -17.37 22.58 18.30
C ARG A 100 -17.04 23.89 17.58
N ALA A 101 -15.76 24.25 17.47
CA ALA A 101 -15.35 25.44 16.70
C ALA A 101 -15.63 25.26 15.20
N LEU A 102 -15.37 24.05 14.69
CA LEU A 102 -15.57 23.70 13.29
C LEU A 102 -17.05 23.76 12.91
N THR A 103 -17.94 23.12 13.66
CA THR A 103 -19.40 23.15 13.44
C THR A 103 -19.91 24.58 13.40
N PHE A 104 -19.55 25.39 14.41
CA PHE A 104 -19.98 26.80 14.44
C PHE A 104 -19.50 27.58 13.22
N MET A 105 -18.23 27.40 12.83
CA MET A 105 -17.67 28.07 11.67
C MET A 105 -18.39 27.68 10.37
N LEU A 106 -18.64 26.38 10.17
CA LEU A 106 -19.33 25.84 9.00
C LEU A 106 -20.78 26.32 8.92
N ASP A 107 -21.52 26.25 10.03
CA ASP A 107 -22.90 26.72 10.12
C ASP A 107 -22.99 28.22 9.82
N PHE A 108 -22.05 29.00 10.37
CA PHE A 108 -22.01 30.45 10.14
C PHE A 108 -21.74 30.79 8.67
N VAL A 109 -20.76 30.12 8.03
CA VAL A 109 -20.45 30.33 6.60
C VAL A 109 -21.62 29.92 5.73
N LYS A 110 -22.28 28.79 6.04
CA LYS A 110 -23.46 28.31 5.32
C LYS A 110 -24.61 29.31 5.39
N LEU A 111 -24.88 29.87 6.57
CA LEU A 111 -25.89 30.92 6.77
C LEU A 111 -25.53 32.23 6.05
N ALA A 112 -24.25 32.62 6.09
CA ALA A 112 -23.77 33.83 5.43
C ALA A 112 -23.88 33.75 3.90
N ASN A 113 -23.79 32.54 3.34
CA ASN A 113 -23.88 32.28 1.89
C ASN A 113 -25.31 31.99 1.41
N SER A 114 -26.21 31.53 2.30
CA SER A 114 -27.63 31.31 1.96
C SER A 114 -28.46 32.59 1.98
N THR A 115 -27.88 33.72 2.42
CA THR A 115 -28.53 35.03 2.36
C THR A 115 -28.32 35.60 0.94
N PRO A 116 -29.39 35.84 0.14
CA PRO A 116 -29.25 36.19 -1.27
C PRO A 116 -28.71 37.62 -1.42
N SER A 117 -27.40 37.76 -1.59
CA SER A 117 -26.85 38.92 -2.30
C SER A 117 -27.09 38.68 -3.79
N SER A 118 -27.91 39.53 -4.39
CA SER A 118 -28.26 39.55 -5.81
C SER A 118 -27.02 39.63 -6.71
N SER A 119 -26.46 38.49 -7.06
CA SER A 119 -25.56 38.35 -8.20
C SER A 119 -25.63 36.90 -8.67
N SER A 120 -26.37 36.69 -9.75
CA SER A 120 -26.37 35.45 -10.51
C SER A 120 -24.95 35.14 -10.97
N SER A 121 -24.41 33.99 -10.58
CA SER A 121 -23.24 33.41 -11.26
C SER A 121 -23.44 31.90 -11.36
N PRO A 122 -23.10 31.30 -12.51
CA PRO A 122 -23.44 29.91 -12.83
C PRO A 122 -22.60 28.93 -12.00
N PRO A 123 -23.00 27.65 -11.90
CA PRO A 123 -22.14 26.63 -11.35
C PRO A 123 -21.07 26.32 -12.41
N LEU A 124 -19.77 26.39 -12.11
CA LEU A 124 -18.76 25.48 -12.67
C LEU A 124 -17.32 25.76 -12.20
N CYS A 125 -16.60 24.64 -12.09
CA CYS A 125 -15.16 24.42 -12.28
C CYS A 125 -14.15 24.67 -11.14
N THR A 126 -13.31 23.63 -11.03
CA THR A 126 -12.20 23.35 -10.12
C THR A 126 -10.89 23.98 -10.60
N VAL A 127 -10.30 24.88 -9.81
CA VAL A 127 -8.87 25.25 -9.95
C VAL A 127 -8.24 25.44 -8.57
N ASP A 128 -7.04 24.87 -8.42
CA ASP A 128 -6.22 24.77 -7.22
C ASP A 128 -5.90 26.13 -6.55
N CYS A 129 -6.44 26.37 -5.36
CA CYS A 129 -6.01 27.45 -4.45
C CYS A 129 -4.71 27.00 -3.72
N SER A 130 -3.61 26.74 -4.46
CA SER A 130 -2.42 26.01 -4.00
C SER A 130 -1.24 26.86 -3.51
N THR A 131 -1.46 28.07 -2.97
CA THR A 131 -0.33 29.00 -2.76
C THR A 131 0.18 29.22 -1.34
N LEU A 132 -0.20 28.44 -0.31
CA LEU A 132 0.47 28.53 1.02
C LEU A 132 0.10 27.37 1.96
N HIS A 133 0.47 26.13 1.65
CA HIS A 133 0.34 25.03 2.61
C HIS A 133 1.70 24.48 3.02
N ASN A 134 2.10 24.84 4.24
CA ASN A 134 3.13 24.13 4.99
C ASN A 134 2.77 22.63 5.09
N LYS A 135 3.80 21.77 5.14
CA LYS A 135 3.72 20.32 5.40
C LYS A 135 3.02 20.02 6.74
N MET A 136 1.71 20.26 6.86
CA MET A 136 0.93 19.85 8.02
C MET A 136 0.32 18.47 7.78
N PHE A 137 0.62 17.54 8.67
CA PHE A 137 -0.05 16.25 8.75
C PHE A 137 -1.26 16.40 9.67
N TYR A 138 -2.46 16.15 9.15
CA TYR A 138 -3.69 16.20 9.93
C TYR A 138 -4.03 14.80 10.42
N SER A 139 -4.21 14.65 11.73
CA SER A 139 -4.76 13.42 12.34
C SER A 139 -6.18 13.71 12.78
N LEU A 140 -7.13 13.57 11.85
CA LEU A 140 -8.53 13.93 12.09
C LEU A 140 -9.27 12.84 12.88
N THR A 141 -10.07 13.23 13.86
CA THR A 141 -11.03 12.32 14.51
C THR A 141 -12.21 12.02 13.59
N VAL A 142 -12.85 10.86 13.76
CA VAL A 142 -14.07 10.50 13.01
C VAL A 142 -15.15 11.55 13.19
N GLU A 143 -15.32 12.09 14.40
CA GLU A 143 -16.27 13.17 14.69
C GLU A 143 -15.99 14.42 13.84
N THR A 144 -14.71 14.84 13.74
CA THR A 144 -14.30 15.97 12.90
C THR A 144 -14.58 15.70 11.42
N VAL A 145 -14.33 14.47 10.96
CA VAL A 145 -14.63 14.05 9.60
C VAL A 145 -16.13 14.10 9.32
N MET A 146 -16.99 13.63 10.23
CA MET A 146 -18.45 13.70 10.05
C MET A 146 -18.92 15.14 9.94
N VAL A 147 -18.45 16.03 10.81
CA VAL A 147 -18.77 17.46 10.75
C VAL A 147 -18.40 18.07 9.39
N LEU A 148 -17.24 17.71 8.83
CA LEU A 148 -16.84 18.17 7.50
C LEU A 148 -17.75 17.63 6.39
N LEU A 149 -18.06 16.33 6.41
CA LEU A 149 -18.90 15.70 5.39
C LEU A 149 -20.37 16.16 5.46
N ASP A 150 -20.91 16.34 6.67
CA ASP A 150 -22.31 16.75 6.90
C ASP A 150 -22.54 18.24 6.61
N SER A 151 -21.47 19.04 6.54
CA SER A 151 -21.57 20.48 6.27
C SER A 151 -22.22 20.79 4.91
N GLY A 152 -22.06 19.88 3.93
CA GLY A 152 -22.41 20.09 2.53
C GLY A 152 -21.48 21.04 1.79
N ILE A 153 -20.39 21.49 2.41
CA ILE A 153 -19.37 22.32 1.77
C ILE A 153 -18.42 21.43 0.97
N LYS A 154 -18.22 21.76 -0.32
CA LYS A 154 -17.27 21.03 -1.17
C LYS A 154 -15.84 21.28 -0.68
N ILE A 155 -15.19 20.22 -0.21
CA ILE A 155 -13.80 20.25 0.23
C ILE A 155 -12.90 20.14 -1.01
N THR A 156 -12.31 21.26 -1.39
CA THR A 156 -11.42 21.41 -2.56
C THR A 156 -9.95 21.18 -2.20
N ASN A 157 -9.59 21.36 -0.93
CA ASN A 157 -8.22 21.18 -0.47
C ASN A 157 -7.83 19.70 -0.38
N LYS A 158 -6.86 19.31 -1.20
CA LYS A 158 -6.37 17.94 -1.32
C LYS A 158 -5.79 17.38 -0.01
N ASN A 159 -5.20 18.21 0.84
CA ASN A 159 -4.66 17.76 2.13
C ASN A 159 -5.79 17.38 3.11
N TYR A 160 -6.90 18.12 3.11
CA TYR A 160 -8.07 17.79 3.93
C TYR A 160 -8.76 16.54 3.41
N THR A 161 -8.96 16.44 2.09
CA THR A 161 -9.52 15.24 1.45
C THR A 161 -8.70 14.00 1.77
N ARG A 162 -7.37 14.11 1.73
CA ARG A 162 -6.45 13.04 2.14
C ARG A 162 -6.65 12.65 3.61
N ALA A 163 -6.63 13.62 4.52
CA ALA A 163 -6.76 13.35 5.94
C ALA A 163 -8.12 12.73 6.31
N ILE A 164 -9.19 13.11 5.60
CA ILE A 164 -10.52 12.50 5.71
C ILE A 164 -10.44 11.03 5.29
N ILE A 165 -9.87 10.73 4.12
CA ILE A 165 -9.76 9.37 3.61
C ILE A 165 -8.92 8.49 4.55
N GLU A 166 -7.73 8.97 4.96
CA GLU A 166 -6.86 8.24 5.89
C GLU A 166 -7.55 8.00 7.25
N SER A 167 -8.25 9.01 7.79
CA SER A 167 -9.00 8.84 9.05
C SER A 167 -10.14 7.82 8.92
N LEU A 168 -10.92 7.84 7.84
CA LEU A 168 -12.00 6.88 7.62
C LEU A 168 -11.46 5.45 7.45
N LEU A 169 -10.38 5.28 6.68
CA LEU A 169 -9.72 3.97 6.50
C LEU A 169 -9.15 3.48 7.84
N LEU A 170 -8.45 4.33 8.60
CA LEU A 170 -7.92 3.96 9.93
C LEU A 170 -9.00 3.65 10.96
N ASN A 171 -10.24 4.12 10.77
CA ASN A 171 -11.34 3.83 11.68
C ASN A 171 -12.34 2.79 11.13
N GLY A 172 -12.00 2.13 10.02
CA GLY A 172 -12.83 1.09 9.41
C GLY A 172 -14.17 1.58 8.87
N GLN A 173 -14.30 2.88 8.58
CA GLN A 173 -15.53 3.52 8.13
C GLN A 173 -15.72 3.39 6.62
N LEU A 174 -15.67 2.16 6.10
CA LEU A 174 -15.72 1.87 4.66
C LEU A 174 -17.04 2.28 4.01
N GLU A 175 -18.16 2.10 4.69
CA GLU A 175 -19.47 2.49 4.17
C GLU A 175 -19.57 4.00 3.92
N ILE A 176 -18.90 4.80 4.76
CA ILE A 176 -18.85 6.25 4.60
C ILE A 176 -18.00 6.63 3.39
N LEU A 177 -16.86 5.95 3.19
CA LEU A 177 -16.03 6.11 2.00
C LEU A 177 -16.80 5.76 0.71
N LYS A 178 -17.58 4.68 0.73
CA LYS A 178 -18.37 4.22 -0.44
C LYS A 178 -19.53 5.17 -0.78
N THR A 179 -20.18 5.75 0.23
CA THR A 179 -21.45 6.47 0.04
C THR A 179 -21.30 7.99 0.00
N ARG A 180 -20.28 8.57 0.65
CA ARG A 180 -20.17 10.02 0.86
C ARG A 180 -19.02 10.69 0.13
N LEU A 181 -18.10 9.93 -0.46
CA LEU A 181 -16.99 10.48 -1.24
C LEU A 181 -17.16 10.14 -2.72
N SER A 182 -16.90 11.13 -3.58
CA SER A 182 -16.94 10.94 -5.03
C SER A 182 -15.70 10.18 -5.53
N LYS A 183 -15.83 9.51 -6.69
CA LYS A 183 -14.70 8.85 -7.35
C LYS A 183 -13.56 9.81 -7.66
N GLU A 184 -13.87 11.07 -7.99
CA GLU A 184 -12.88 12.12 -8.24
C GLU A 184 -12.01 12.41 -7.00
N GLN A 185 -12.64 12.53 -5.82
CA GLN A 185 -11.91 12.73 -4.56
C GLN A 185 -11.03 11.54 -4.19
N LEU A 186 -11.44 10.32 -4.53
CA LEU A 186 -10.64 9.10 -4.37
C LEU A 186 -9.45 9.06 -5.36
N ILE A 187 -9.64 9.54 -6.59
CA ILE A 187 -8.56 9.63 -7.59
C ILE A 187 -7.52 10.70 -7.18
N ASP A 188 -7.97 11.84 -6.67
CA ASP A 188 -7.07 12.90 -6.18
C ASP A 188 -6.17 12.42 -5.04
N TYR A 189 -6.69 11.55 -4.16
CA TYR A 189 -5.88 10.88 -3.14
C TYR A 189 -4.73 10.07 -3.74
N ARG A 190 -4.99 9.33 -4.84
CA ARG A 190 -3.97 8.52 -5.53
C ARG A 190 -2.83 9.36 -6.11
N ILE A 191 -3.15 10.52 -6.69
CA ILE A 191 -2.17 11.37 -7.39
C ILE A 191 -1.22 12.07 -6.40
N PHE A 192 -1.70 12.46 -5.21
CA PHE A 192 -0.90 13.19 -4.21
C PHE A 192 -0.26 12.30 -3.13
N SER A 193 -0.65 11.03 -3.02
CA SER A 193 -0.04 10.05 -2.11
C SER A 193 1.46 9.75 -2.33
N PRO A 194 2.01 9.68 -3.56
CA PRO A 194 3.36 9.14 -3.78
C PRO A 194 4.49 10.04 -3.26
N LEU A 195 4.30 11.36 -3.23
CA LEU A 195 5.37 12.33 -2.92
C LEU A 195 5.74 12.41 -1.42
N TYR A 196 4.96 11.79 -0.53
CA TYR A 196 5.12 11.92 0.93
C TYR A 196 5.02 10.60 1.69
N ARG A 197 5.02 9.45 1.00
CA ARG A 197 4.96 8.13 1.63
C ARG A 197 6.36 7.61 1.96
N GLU A 198 6.76 7.82 3.20
CA GLU A 198 7.27 6.68 3.96
C GLU A 198 6.06 5.94 4.54
N ASN A 199 6.14 4.61 4.60
CA ASN A 199 5.07 3.62 4.79
C ASN A 199 4.25 3.71 6.11
N LEU A 200 4.11 4.87 6.75
CA LEU A 200 3.54 5.07 8.08
C LEU A 200 2.04 4.72 8.15
N PHE A 201 1.19 5.20 7.24
CA PHE A 201 -0.26 4.92 7.30
C PHE A 201 -0.60 3.42 7.19
N LEU A 202 -0.02 2.70 6.22
CA LEU A 202 -0.28 1.27 6.04
C LEU A 202 0.33 0.44 7.17
N LYS A 203 1.48 0.88 7.68
CA LYS A 203 2.08 0.29 8.87
C LYS A 203 1.16 0.49 10.08
N ASP A 204 0.66 1.70 10.31
CA ASP A 204 -0.26 2.01 11.40
C ASP A 204 -1.57 1.22 11.28
N LEU A 205 -2.10 1.04 10.06
CA LEU A 205 -3.29 0.22 9.79
C LEU A 205 -3.10 -1.24 10.20
N ILE A 206 -1.90 -1.78 10.05
CA ILE A 206 -1.56 -3.20 10.32
C ILE A 206 -1.08 -3.41 11.75
N ASP A 207 -0.33 -2.46 12.29
CA ASP A 207 0.22 -2.47 13.64
C ASP A 207 -0.83 -2.08 14.70
N THR A 208 -2.03 -1.63 14.29
CA THR A 208 -3.11 -1.35 15.25
C THR A 208 -3.58 -2.66 15.91
N LYS A 209 -3.04 -2.96 17.11
CA LYS A 209 -3.37 -4.15 17.93
C LYS A 209 -4.87 -4.37 18.20
N ASN A 210 -5.70 -3.33 17.99
CA ASN A 210 -7.12 -3.34 18.33
C ASN A 210 -8.05 -3.55 17.12
N LYS A 211 -7.53 -3.72 15.90
CA LYS A 211 -8.38 -3.96 14.72
C LYS A 211 -8.55 -5.44 14.44
N ASN A 212 -9.78 -5.83 14.13
CA ASN A 212 -10.06 -7.16 13.61
C ASN A 212 -9.32 -7.33 12.27
N GLU A 213 -8.57 -8.43 12.13
CA GLU A 213 -7.82 -8.74 10.91
C GLU A 213 -8.73 -8.74 9.67
N SER A 214 -10.00 -9.17 9.84
CA SER A 214 -11.02 -9.12 8.79
C SER A 214 -11.28 -7.70 8.28
N GLN A 215 -11.34 -6.71 9.17
CA GLN A 215 -11.53 -5.31 8.79
C GLN A 215 -10.33 -4.75 8.04
N VAL A 216 -9.11 -5.09 8.46
CA VAL A 216 -7.88 -4.68 7.75
C VAL A 216 -7.85 -5.26 6.34
N VAL A 217 -8.24 -6.53 6.18
CA VAL A 217 -8.38 -7.18 4.87
C VAL A 217 -9.43 -6.46 4.02
N GLU A 218 -10.61 -6.17 4.56
CA GLU A 218 -11.67 -5.46 3.86
C GLU A 218 -11.23 -4.05 3.40
N ILE A 219 -10.50 -3.33 4.25
CA ILE A 219 -9.94 -2.02 3.92
C ILE A 219 -8.94 -2.13 2.77
N LEU A 220 -8.03 -3.11 2.83
CA LEU A 220 -7.04 -3.34 1.76
C LEU A 220 -7.71 -3.74 0.45
N HIS A 221 -8.80 -4.51 0.50
CA HIS A 221 -9.64 -4.83 -0.66
C HIS A 221 -10.29 -3.57 -1.23
N PHE A 222 -10.93 -2.75 -0.40
CA PHE A 222 -11.52 -1.49 -0.85
C PHE A 222 -10.49 -0.56 -1.50
N MET A 223 -9.32 -0.41 -0.87
CA MET A 223 -8.22 0.40 -1.41
C MET A 223 -7.73 -0.15 -2.75
N ASN A 224 -7.68 -1.47 -2.89
CA ASN A 224 -7.30 -2.14 -4.12
C ASN A 224 -8.32 -1.92 -5.24
N ASP A 225 -9.61 -2.13 -4.96
CA ASP A 225 -10.69 -2.03 -5.95
C ASP A 225 -10.87 -0.60 -6.47
N ASN A 226 -10.45 0.40 -5.67
CA ASN A 226 -10.45 1.80 -6.04
C ASN A 226 -9.06 2.33 -6.50
N ASN A 227 -8.08 1.46 -6.75
CA ASN A 227 -6.73 1.81 -7.20
C ASN A 227 -6.00 2.82 -6.30
N LEU A 228 -6.22 2.75 -4.98
CA LEU A 228 -5.61 3.64 -3.98
C LEU A 228 -4.26 3.13 -3.44
N LEU A 229 -3.90 1.89 -3.76
CA LEU A 229 -2.60 1.29 -3.44
C LEU A 229 -1.54 1.78 -4.43
N VAL A 230 -0.35 2.14 -3.93
CA VAL A 230 0.75 2.72 -4.72
C VAL A 230 2.07 2.00 -4.41
N GLY A 231 2.93 1.80 -5.41
CA GLY A 231 4.30 1.33 -5.21
C GLY A 231 4.36 -0.05 -4.55
N ASN A 232 4.97 -0.14 -3.36
CA ASN A 232 5.18 -1.40 -2.63
C ASN A 232 4.02 -1.78 -1.69
N ASP A 233 2.90 -1.04 -1.72
CA ASP A 233 1.73 -1.31 -0.89
C ASP A 233 1.16 -2.72 -1.06
N TRP A 234 1.36 -3.33 -2.22
CA TRP A 234 0.93 -4.71 -2.50
C TRP A 234 1.56 -5.72 -1.53
N LYS A 235 2.71 -5.42 -0.92
CA LYS A 235 3.32 -6.26 0.12
C LYS A 235 2.41 -6.38 1.33
N PHE A 236 1.70 -5.32 1.67
CA PHE A 236 0.74 -5.31 2.77
C PHE A 236 -0.54 -6.09 2.43
N LEU A 237 -0.96 -6.06 1.17
CA LEU A 237 -2.05 -6.92 0.66
C LEU A 237 -1.65 -8.41 0.66
N LEU A 238 -0.39 -8.73 0.32
CA LEU A 238 0.15 -10.08 0.46
C LEU A 238 0.15 -10.53 1.93
N LEU A 239 0.64 -9.66 2.83
CA LEU A 239 0.67 -9.90 4.27
C LEU A 239 -0.72 -10.16 4.85
N SER A 240 -1.76 -9.47 4.37
CA SER A 240 -3.14 -9.64 4.86
C SER A 240 -3.82 -10.87 4.27
N LYS A 241 -3.68 -11.12 2.97
CA LYS A 241 -4.28 -12.29 2.31
C LYS A 241 -3.54 -13.60 2.58
N ALA A 242 -2.26 -13.54 2.99
CA ALA A 242 -1.55 -14.69 3.54
C ALA A 242 -2.21 -15.22 4.82
N LYS A 243 -2.73 -14.32 5.68
CA LYS A 243 -3.47 -14.72 6.89
C LYS A 243 -4.75 -15.49 6.59
N VAL A 244 -5.42 -15.18 5.47
CA VAL A 244 -6.73 -15.77 5.10
C VAL A 244 -6.57 -16.96 4.13
N ASN A 245 -5.34 -17.41 3.84
CA ASN A 245 -5.08 -18.52 2.92
C ASN A 245 -5.62 -18.32 1.48
N GLN A 246 -5.75 -17.07 1.04
CA GLN A 246 -6.33 -16.69 -0.26
C GLN A 246 -5.28 -16.34 -1.33
N TYR A 247 -4.15 -17.06 -1.35
CA TYR A 247 -3.04 -16.80 -2.28
C TYR A 247 -3.46 -16.78 -3.76
N ASN A 248 -4.35 -17.70 -4.17
CA ASN A 248 -4.81 -17.81 -5.56
C ASN A 248 -5.54 -16.55 -6.06
N LEU A 249 -6.28 -15.87 -5.17
CA LEU A 249 -6.96 -14.61 -5.49
C LEU A 249 -5.96 -13.46 -5.69
N ILE A 250 -4.78 -13.53 -5.07
CA ILE A 250 -3.72 -12.52 -5.25
C ILE A 250 -3.03 -12.70 -6.59
N THR A 251 -2.69 -13.95 -6.95
CA THR A 251 -2.06 -14.24 -8.23
C THR A 251 -3.01 -13.91 -9.37
N GLN A 252 -4.30 -14.23 -9.23
CA GLN A 252 -5.33 -13.83 -10.18
C GLN A 252 -5.42 -12.30 -10.29
N HIS A 253 -5.52 -11.57 -9.18
CA HIS A 253 -5.67 -10.11 -9.19
C HIS A 253 -4.48 -9.37 -9.81
N ILE A 254 -3.25 -9.76 -9.46
CA ILE A 254 -2.05 -9.14 -10.02
C ILE A 254 -1.92 -9.50 -11.51
N THR A 255 -2.29 -10.72 -11.90
CA THR A 255 -2.36 -11.12 -13.30
C THR A 255 -3.42 -10.29 -14.03
N THR A 256 -4.57 -10.01 -13.42
CA THR A 256 -5.63 -9.16 -13.99
C THR A 256 -5.18 -7.69 -14.13
N GLN A 257 -4.60 -7.08 -13.09
CA GLN A 257 -4.11 -5.70 -13.17
C GLN A 257 -2.99 -5.53 -14.21
N TYR A 258 -2.08 -6.50 -14.29
CA TYR A 258 -1.08 -6.51 -15.35
C TYR A 258 -1.73 -6.75 -16.72
N ASN A 259 -2.72 -7.64 -16.84
CA ASN A 259 -3.44 -7.89 -18.09
C ASN A 259 -4.24 -6.67 -18.57
N ASP A 260 -4.82 -5.89 -17.67
CA ASP A 260 -5.52 -4.64 -18.01
C ASP A 260 -4.52 -3.57 -18.48
N THR A 261 -3.31 -3.58 -17.92
CA THR A 261 -2.20 -2.75 -18.40
C THR A 261 -1.68 -3.24 -19.77
N ILE A 262 -1.82 -4.54 -20.06
CA ILE A 262 -1.41 -5.20 -21.32
C ILE A 262 -2.41 -4.95 -22.45
N ASN A 263 -3.71 -5.01 -22.19
CA ASN A 263 -4.74 -4.76 -23.21
C ASN A 263 -4.68 -3.34 -23.78
N ASN A 264 -4.03 -2.41 -23.08
CA ASN A 264 -3.78 -1.04 -23.52
C ASN A 264 -2.46 -0.85 -24.29
N ASN A 265 -1.62 -1.88 -24.46
CA ASN A 265 -0.31 -1.78 -25.13
C ASN A 265 -0.17 -2.76 -26.31
N ASN A 266 0.44 -2.29 -27.41
CA ASN A 266 0.56 -2.97 -28.71
C ASN A 266 1.09 -4.42 -28.65
N ASN A 267 0.58 -5.25 -29.57
CA ASN A 267 0.79 -6.71 -29.66
C ASN A 267 2.25 -7.21 -29.64
N ASN A 268 3.24 -6.41 -30.06
CA ASN A 268 4.65 -6.82 -30.09
C ASN A 268 5.28 -6.92 -28.69
N ASN A 269 4.66 -6.32 -27.67
CA ASN A 269 5.13 -6.36 -26.28
C ASN A 269 4.66 -7.61 -25.53
N ARG A 270 3.80 -8.45 -26.10
CA ARG A 270 3.08 -9.48 -25.31
C ARG A 270 4.00 -10.57 -24.72
N ARG A 271 5.10 -10.96 -25.38
CA ARG A 271 6.04 -12.00 -24.88
C ARG A 271 7.02 -11.48 -23.83
N THR A 272 7.62 -10.30 -24.06
CA THR A 272 8.50 -9.63 -23.08
C THR A 272 7.74 -9.22 -21.81
N PHE A 273 6.44 -8.97 -21.94
CA PHE A 273 5.57 -8.71 -20.79
C PHE A 273 5.12 -9.99 -20.09
N GLN A 274 4.90 -11.11 -20.81
CA GLN A 274 4.68 -12.41 -20.19
C GLN A 274 5.88 -12.89 -19.36
N SER A 275 7.11 -12.67 -19.84
CA SER A 275 8.30 -12.96 -19.04
C SER A 275 8.39 -12.05 -17.81
N THR A 276 8.03 -10.77 -17.94
CA THR A 276 7.96 -9.83 -16.81
C THR A 276 6.91 -10.25 -15.77
N ILE A 277 5.69 -10.65 -16.18
CA ILE A 277 4.66 -11.19 -15.26
C ILE A 277 5.17 -12.44 -14.56
N GLN A 278 5.86 -13.32 -15.27
CA GLN A 278 6.40 -14.54 -14.69
C GLN A 278 7.45 -14.22 -13.61
N ILE A 279 8.33 -13.25 -13.87
CA ILE A 279 9.34 -12.76 -12.91
C ILE A 279 8.67 -12.10 -11.70
N VAL A 280 7.66 -11.25 -11.91
CA VAL A 280 6.92 -10.59 -10.84
C VAL A 280 6.18 -11.63 -9.98
N SER A 281 5.47 -12.58 -10.60
CA SER A 281 4.82 -13.70 -9.93
C SER A 281 5.80 -14.55 -9.10
N GLN A 282 7.01 -14.79 -9.62
CA GLN A 282 8.09 -15.46 -8.90
C GLN A 282 8.51 -14.70 -7.65
N HIS A 283 8.79 -13.40 -7.79
CA HIS A 283 9.18 -12.56 -6.67
C HIS A 283 8.09 -12.51 -5.60
N LEU A 284 6.84 -12.36 -6.00
CA LEU A 284 5.67 -12.35 -5.12
C LEU A 284 5.51 -13.65 -4.34
N ARG A 285 5.68 -14.81 -5.00
CA ARG A 285 5.67 -16.12 -4.33
C ARG A 285 6.76 -16.24 -3.28
N LYS A 286 7.98 -15.80 -3.63
CA LYS A 286 9.11 -15.80 -2.69
C LYS A 286 8.81 -14.94 -1.46
N GLU A 287 8.31 -13.73 -1.64
CA GLU A 287 7.96 -12.84 -0.54
C GLU A 287 6.79 -13.37 0.29
N TYR A 288 5.78 -13.97 -0.34
CA TYR A 288 4.68 -14.65 0.35
C TYR A 288 5.18 -15.73 1.33
N TYR A 289 6.10 -16.60 0.89
CA TYR A 289 6.64 -17.63 1.76
C TYR A 289 7.46 -17.05 2.92
N LYS A 290 8.27 -16.00 2.69
CA LYS A 290 9.05 -15.36 3.76
C LYS A 290 8.14 -14.81 4.87
N VAL A 291 7.04 -14.16 4.48
CA VAL A 291 6.04 -13.61 5.40
C VAL A 291 5.43 -14.69 6.30
N MET A 292 5.29 -15.93 5.84
CA MET A 292 4.75 -17.02 6.66
C MET A 292 5.61 -17.31 7.89
N VAL A 293 6.94 -17.16 7.80
CA VAL A 293 7.86 -17.40 8.93
C VAL A 293 7.65 -16.39 10.04
N GLU A 294 7.41 -15.13 9.70
CA GLU A 294 7.25 -14.04 10.68
C GLU A 294 5.98 -14.19 11.53
N LYS A 295 5.01 -14.99 11.11
CA LYS A 295 3.68 -15.09 11.75
C LYS A 295 3.30 -16.46 12.26
N CYS A 296 3.82 -17.55 11.69
CA CYS A 296 3.41 -18.91 12.04
C CYS A 296 4.22 -19.56 13.17
N ILE A 297 5.09 -18.82 13.87
CA ILE A 297 5.89 -19.37 14.97
C ILE A 297 4.99 -19.86 16.13
N ASP A 298 3.78 -19.32 16.30
CA ASP A 298 2.99 -19.51 17.52
C ASP A 298 1.90 -20.61 17.49
N SER A 299 1.59 -21.27 16.36
CA SER A 299 0.47 -22.23 16.31
C SER A 299 0.90 -23.71 16.41
N ASN A 300 0.56 -24.36 17.54
CA ASN A 300 0.75 -25.79 17.81
C ASN A 300 -0.12 -26.74 16.96
N THR A 301 -0.96 -26.23 16.06
CA THR A 301 -1.89 -27.01 15.22
C THR A 301 -1.80 -26.63 13.75
N SER A 302 -0.59 -26.69 13.20
CA SER A 302 -0.35 -26.32 11.79
C SER A 302 -0.73 -27.47 10.86
N SER A 303 -1.56 -27.20 9.85
CA SER A 303 -1.94 -28.19 8.84
C SER A 303 -0.73 -28.60 7.98
N MET A 304 -0.81 -29.75 7.28
CA MET A 304 0.25 -30.19 6.34
C MET A 304 0.61 -29.10 5.33
N ARG A 305 -0.40 -28.41 4.81
CA ARG A 305 -0.27 -27.28 3.88
C ARG A 305 0.52 -26.13 4.51
N ASP A 306 0.21 -25.77 5.75
CA ASP A 306 0.87 -24.66 6.43
C ASP A 306 2.30 -25.01 6.79
N MET A 307 2.57 -26.27 7.18
CA MET A 307 3.93 -26.75 7.43
C MET A 307 4.80 -26.74 6.18
N VAL A 308 4.27 -27.11 5.01
CA VAL A 308 5.03 -27.01 3.74
C VAL A 308 5.35 -25.54 3.46
N ARG A 309 4.37 -24.62 3.56
CA ARG A 309 4.59 -23.18 3.35
C ARG A 309 5.56 -22.56 4.34
N LEU A 310 5.48 -22.95 5.60
CA LEU A 310 6.40 -22.54 6.65
C LEU A 310 7.81 -23.00 6.31
N TYR A 311 7.96 -24.22 5.79
CA TYR A 311 9.26 -24.75 5.41
C TYR A 311 9.86 -24.01 4.21
N PHE A 312 9.04 -23.66 3.20
CA PHE A 312 9.45 -22.76 2.11
C PHE A 312 10.00 -21.45 2.66
N GLY A 313 9.23 -20.80 3.53
CA GLY A 313 9.61 -19.54 4.13
C GLY A 313 10.93 -19.65 4.89
N ALA A 314 11.06 -20.67 5.73
CA ALA A 314 12.20 -20.87 6.62
C ALA A 314 13.50 -21.09 5.83
N LEU A 315 13.44 -21.86 4.74
CA LEU A 315 14.58 -22.03 3.84
C LEU A 315 14.96 -20.73 3.12
N LEU A 316 13.96 -19.94 2.69
CA LEU A 316 14.19 -18.67 1.98
C LEU A 316 14.73 -17.55 2.89
N THR A 317 14.44 -17.60 4.19
CA THR A 317 14.94 -16.65 5.21
C THR A 317 16.13 -17.20 5.99
N ASN A 318 16.54 -18.45 5.75
CA ASN A 318 17.56 -19.15 6.52
C ASN A 318 17.28 -19.19 8.04
N ASN A 319 15.99 -19.28 8.42
CA ASN A 319 15.57 -19.40 9.81
C ASN A 319 15.81 -20.83 10.32
N LYS A 320 16.97 -21.05 10.95
CA LYS A 320 17.43 -22.37 11.41
C LYS A 320 16.44 -23.06 12.37
N GLU A 321 15.90 -22.32 13.32
CA GLU A 321 14.94 -22.86 14.31
C GLU A 321 13.68 -23.41 13.61
N THR A 322 13.11 -22.63 12.70
CA THR A 322 11.91 -23.04 11.97
C THR A 322 12.22 -24.19 11.00
N ILE A 323 13.41 -24.22 10.40
CA ILE A 323 13.87 -25.33 9.56
C ILE A 323 13.90 -26.64 10.35
N GLU A 324 14.51 -26.66 11.54
CA GLU A 324 14.58 -27.88 12.35
C GLU A 324 13.20 -28.33 12.82
N ARG A 325 12.33 -27.41 13.23
CA ARG A 325 10.93 -27.71 13.56
C ARG A 325 10.17 -28.35 12.39
N CYS A 326 10.37 -27.83 11.18
CA CYS A 326 9.76 -28.43 9.98
C CYS A 326 10.31 -29.82 9.69
N LYS A 327 11.62 -30.03 9.82
CA LYS A 327 12.25 -31.35 9.64
C LYS A 327 11.69 -32.38 10.63
N GLU A 328 11.58 -32.02 11.91
CA GLU A 328 11.01 -32.88 12.94
C GLU A 328 9.55 -33.24 12.63
N TYR A 329 8.74 -32.25 12.24
CA TYR A 329 7.36 -32.49 11.82
C TYR A 329 7.28 -33.46 10.64
N PHE A 330 8.08 -33.26 9.60
CA PHE A 330 8.07 -34.12 8.42
C PHE A 330 8.71 -35.49 8.65
N SER A 331 9.61 -35.65 9.62
CA SER A 331 10.13 -36.99 9.99
C SER A 331 9.05 -37.90 10.59
N ASN A 332 7.99 -37.33 11.15
CA ASN A 332 6.86 -38.08 11.69
C ASN A 332 5.80 -38.43 10.62
N HIS A 333 6.02 -38.04 9.36
CA HIS A 333 5.09 -38.29 8.26
C HIS A 333 5.77 -39.06 7.13
N THR A 334 5.07 -40.06 6.58
CA THR A 334 5.53 -40.70 5.35
C THR A 334 5.32 -39.75 4.16
N GLN A 335 6.19 -39.82 3.15
CA GLN A 335 6.04 -38.98 1.94
C GLN A 335 4.69 -39.19 1.26
N GLN A 336 4.17 -40.42 1.26
CA GLN A 336 2.82 -40.71 0.76
C GLN A 336 1.75 -39.94 1.54
N SER A 337 1.81 -39.96 2.88
CA SER A 337 0.90 -39.20 3.75
C SER A 337 0.97 -37.70 3.47
N ILE A 338 2.16 -37.15 3.22
CA ILE A 338 2.32 -35.73 2.87
C ILE A 338 1.57 -35.41 1.57
N THR A 339 1.76 -36.23 0.53
CA THR A 339 1.12 -36.00 -0.78
C THR A 339 -0.39 -36.19 -0.76
N THR A 340 -0.92 -37.13 0.03
CA THR A 340 -2.38 -37.37 0.13
C THR A 340 -3.11 -36.33 0.95
N ASN A 341 -2.42 -35.68 1.90
CA ASN A 341 -2.98 -34.59 2.72
C ASN A 341 -2.96 -33.22 2.01
N LEU A 342 -2.44 -33.15 0.79
CA LEU A 342 -2.47 -31.96 -0.06
C LEU A 342 -3.46 -32.16 -1.19
N THR A 343 -4.20 -31.11 -1.57
CA THR A 343 -5.01 -31.18 -2.79
C THR A 343 -4.08 -31.28 -4.02
N ASN A 344 -4.53 -31.91 -5.09
CA ASN A 344 -3.73 -32.05 -6.33
C ASN A 344 -3.20 -30.71 -6.84
N ASN A 345 -4.03 -29.66 -6.77
CA ASN A 345 -3.62 -28.31 -7.17
C ASN A 345 -2.52 -27.75 -6.27
N GLU A 346 -2.59 -27.98 -4.96
CA GLU A 346 -1.58 -27.50 -4.01
C GLU A 346 -0.27 -28.25 -4.15
N LEU A 347 -0.35 -29.57 -4.28
CA LEU A 347 0.81 -30.40 -4.53
C LEU A 347 1.53 -29.92 -5.81
N LEU A 348 0.79 -29.67 -6.89
CA LEU A 348 1.35 -29.16 -8.14
C LEU A 348 2.02 -27.78 -7.96
N VAL A 349 1.36 -26.84 -7.27
CA VAL A 349 1.93 -25.51 -6.99
C VAL A 349 3.20 -25.59 -6.16
N PHE A 350 3.19 -26.37 -5.07
CA PHE A 350 4.38 -26.53 -4.21
C PHE A 350 5.51 -27.23 -4.94
N ARG A 351 5.21 -28.25 -5.73
CA ARG A 351 6.19 -28.95 -6.57
C ARG A 351 6.88 -28.01 -7.56
N GLU A 352 6.11 -27.19 -8.27
CA GLU A 352 6.64 -26.19 -9.21
C GLU A 352 7.49 -25.14 -8.50
N ASP A 353 7.00 -24.61 -7.37
CA ASP A 353 7.72 -23.60 -6.60
C ASP A 353 9.02 -24.13 -6.02
N ALA A 354 9.04 -25.36 -5.49
CA ALA A 354 10.23 -25.98 -4.92
C ALA A 354 11.32 -26.17 -5.99
N CYS A 355 10.94 -26.68 -7.17
CA CYS A 355 11.83 -26.83 -8.31
C CYS A 355 12.42 -25.49 -8.75
N ARG A 356 11.56 -24.48 -8.92
CA ARG A 356 11.95 -23.16 -9.41
C ARG A 356 12.83 -22.38 -8.43
N LEU A 357 12.54 -22.49 -7.13
CA LEU A 357 13.28 -21.79 -6.07
C LEU A 357 14.54 -22.53 -5.61
N GLY A 358 14.80 -23.73 -6.12
CA GLY A 358 16.02 -24.48 -5.76
C GLY A 358 15.95 -25.11 -4.36
N LEU A 359 14.75 -25.31 -3.80
CA LEU A 359 14.60 -25.75 -2.42
C LEU A 359 14.68 -27.28 -2.32
N PHE A 360 15.90 -27.80 -2.41
CA PHE A 360 16.20 -29.24 -2.43
C PHE A 360 15.50 -30.07 -1.33
N PRO A 361 15.46 -29.64 -0.06
CA PRO A 361 14.74 -30.40 0.97
C PRO A 361 13.26 -30.60 0.65
N ILE A 362 12.61 -29.59 0.06
CA ILE A 362 11.18 -29.66 -0.31
C ILE A 362 10.98 -30.45 -1.60
N VAL A 363 11.90 -30.36 -2.56
CA VAL A 363 11.87 -31.22 -3.76
C VAL A 363 11.91 -32.69 -3.35
N ARG A 364 12.82 -33.07 -2.45
CA ARG A 364 12.87 -34.43 -1.90
C ARG A 364 11.62 -34.83 -1.13
N LEU A 365 11.01 -33.87 -0.43
CA LEU A 365 9.78 -34.11 0.32
C LEU A 365 8.60 -34.44 -0.59
N LEU A 366 8.47 -33.70 -1.71
CA LEU A 366 7.27 -33.73 -2.55
C LEU A 366 7.39 -34.64 -3.78
N TYR A 367 8.61 -34.99 -4.21
CA TYR A 367 8.85 -35.90 -5.32
C TYR A 367 9.47 -37.19 -4.80
N PHE A 368 8.63 -38.19 -4.57
CA PHE A 368 9.04 -39.54 -4.19
C PHE A 368 8.19 -40.56 -4.93
N GLU A 369 8.84 -41.56 -5.54
CA GLU A 369 8.23 -42.72 -6.24
C GLU A 369 7.06 -42.41 -7.19
N SER A 370 6.92 -41.15 -7.62
CA SER A 370 5.79 -40.68 -8.42
C SER A 370 6.23 -40.53 -9.86
N SER A 371 5.37 -40.98 -10.78
CA SER A 371 5.50 -40.58 -12.17
C SER A 371 5.19 -39.08 -12.27
N PHE A 372 6.18 -38.32 -12.70
CA PHE A 372 6.03 -36.92 -13.08
C PHE A 372 6.47 -36.75 -14.52
N GLY A 373 5.88 -35.80 -15.24
CA GLY A 373 6.27 -35.52 -16.63
C GLY A 373 7.64 -34.84 -16.71
N ALA A 374 8.07 -34.46 -17.91
CA ALA A 374 9.34 -33.76 -18.12
C ALA A 374 9.42 -32.36 -17.47
N LYS A 375 8.26 -31.76 -17.15
CA LYS A 375 8.16 -30.36 -16.70
C LYS A 375 9.02 -30.02 -15.46
N PRO A 376 9.01 -30.79 -14.35
CA PRO A 376 9.83 -30.51 -13.18
C PRO A 376 11.33 -30.50 -13.49
N ILE A 377 11.80 -31.44 -14.31
CA ILE A 377 13.21 -31.52 -14.74
C ILE A 377 13.57 -30.27 -15.53
N ARG A 378 12.76 -29.91 -16.52
CA ARG A 378 12.98 -28.70 -17.31
C ARG A 378 13.01 -27.44 -16.43
N ASP A 379 12.13 -27.35 -15.44
CA ASP A 379 12.07 -26.20 -14.54
C ASP A 379 13.30 -26.09 -13.63
N VAL A 380 13.87 -27.21 -13.14
CA VAL A 380 15.11 -27.16 -12.34
C VAL A 380 16.35 -26.89 -13.19
N VAL A 381 16.40 -27.41 -14.43
CA VAL A 381 17.48 -27.13 -15.39
C VAL A 381 17.45 -25.65 -15.79
N LYS A 382 16.27 -25.12 -16.11
CA LYS A 382 16.09 -23.71 -16.49
C LYS A 382 16.61 -22.73 -15.44
N ASN A 383 16.60 -23.12 -14.17
CA ASN A 383 17.06 -22.29 -13.06
C ASN A 383 18.43 -22.74 -12.50
N ASN A 384 19.15 -23.63 -13.20
CA ASN A 384 20.48 -24.13 -12.81
C ASN A 384 20.56 -24.78 -11.41
N HIS A 385 19.49 -25.45 -10.96
CA HIS A 385 19.48 -26.16 -9.67
C HIS A 385 20.03 -27.58 -9.83
N LEU A 386 21.35 -27.73 -9.81
CA LEU A 386 22.05 -28.99 -10.13
C LEU A 386 21.64 -30.15 -9.22
N ASP A 387 21.59 -29.94 -7.90
CA ASP A 387 21.26 -31.01 -6.95
C ASP A 387 19.81 -31.50 -7.10
N ASN A 388 18.88 -30.57 -7.36
CA ASN A 388 17.50 -30.92 -7.70
C ASN A 388 17.43 -31.73 -8.99
N THR A 389 18.23 -31.36 -9.99
CA THR A 389 18.28 -32.05 -11.28
C THR A 389 18.78 -33.48 -11.11
N LYS A 390 19.92 -33.67 -10.43
CA LYS A 390 20.47 -34.99 -10.10
C LYS A 390 19.44 -35.88 -9.41
N TYR A 391 18.76 -35.33 -8.41
CA TYR A 391 17.74 -36.07 -7.67
C TYR A 391 16.55 -36.46 -8.55
N LEU A 392 15.97 -35.52 -9.31
CA LEU A 392 14.82 -35.83 -10.17
C LEU A 392 15.19 -36.84 -11.27
N PHE A 393 16.36 -36.71 -11.90
CA PHE A 393 16.85 -37.70 -12.86
C PHE A 393 16.99 -39.10 -12.23
N SER A 394 17.48 -39.16 -10.99
CA SER A 394 17.61 -40.43 -10.26
C SER A 394 16.26 -41.12 -9.97
N LEU A 395 15.16 -40.38 -9.95
CA LEU A 395 13.80 -40.91 -9.81
C LEU A 395 13.22 -41.39 -11.14
N THR A 396 13.66 -40.82 -12.27
CA THR A 396 13.17 -41.16 -13.62
C THR A 396 13.86 -42.36 -14.27
N LYS A 397 14.66 -43.11 -13.50
CA LYS A 397 15.57 -44.19 -13.96
C LYS A 397 14.95 -45.25 -14.87
N THR A 398 13.63 -45.37 -14.93
CA THR A 398 12.96 -46.42 -15.71
C THR A 398 12.44 -45.97 -17.08
N HIS A 399 12.01 -44.72 -17.32
CA HIS A 399 11.10 -44.46 -18.46
C HIS A 399 11.35 -43.21 -19.34
N GLN A 400 12.34 -42.34 -19.09
CA GLN A 400 12.48 -41.13 -19.91
C GLN A 400 13.89 -40.68 -20.31
N LYS A 401 14.72 -41.59 -20.85
CA LYS A 401 15.82 -41.19 -21.77
C LYS A 401 15.26 -40.93 -23.18
N VAL A 402 14.22 -40.11 -23.28
CA VAL A 402 13.55 -39.80 -24.54
C VAL A 402 14.25 -38.60 -25.17
N ALA A 403 14.48 -38.67 -26.49
CA ALA A 403 14.93 -37.56 -27.32
C ALA A 403 14.25 -36.22 -26.98
N GLN A 404 12.96 -36.23 -26.61
CA GLN A 404 12.24 -35.02 -26.23
C GLN A 404 12.73 -34.38 -24.93
N LEU A 405 13.04 -35.17 -23.89
CA LEU A 405 13.58 -34.61 -22.64
C LEU A 405 14.98 -34.03 -22.86
N PHE A 406 15.78 -34.67 -23.72
CA PHE A 406 17.06 -34.13 -24.17
C PHE A 406 16.85 -32.77 -24.85
N ILE A 407 15.93 -32.67 -25.82
CA ILE A 407 15.62 -31.41 -26.50
C ILE A 407 15.15 -30.36 -25.47
N ASP A 408 14.22 -30.71 -24.59
CA ASP A 408 13.64 -29.78 -23.61
C ASP A 408 14.71 -29.21 -22.65
N CYS A 409 15.69 -30.01 -22.24
CA CYS A 409 16.75 -29.58 -21.33
C CYS A 409 17.86 -28.84 -22.08
N MET A 410 18.34 -29.38 -23.19
CA MET A 410 19.48 -28.87 -23.94
C MET A 410 19.14 -27.68 -24.84
N SER A 411 17.86 -27.33 -24.99
CA SER A 411 17.42 -26.13 -25.70
C SER A 411 17.38 -24.86 -24.82
N ILE A 412 17.71 -24.97 -23.54
CA ILE A 412 17.70 -23.82 -22.61
C ILE A 412 18.98 -23.00 -22.85
N ALA A 413 18.86 -21.71 -23.15
CA ALA A 413 20.02 -20.86 -23.48
C ALA A 413 20.99 -20.64 -22.31
N ASN A 414 20.46 -20.47 -21.10
CA ASN A 414 21.23 -20.03 -19.93
C ASN A 414 21.53 -21.19 -18.97
N ILE A 415 22.13 -22.27 -19.47
CA ILE A 415 22.57 -23.41 -18.64
C ILE A 415 24.01 -23.16 -18.16
N SER A 416 24.31 -23.45 -16.90
CA SER A 416 25.68 -23.40 -16.39
C SER A 416 26.53 -24.56 -16.92
N ASP A 417 27.85 -24.37 -17.02
CA ASP A 417 28.77 -25.42 -17.49
C ASP A 417 28.67 -26.72 -16.68
N GLU A 418 28.48 -26.60 -15.37
CA GLU A 418 28.28 -27.74 -14.47
C GLU A 418 26.99 -28.51 -14.79
N MET A 419 25.90 -27.78 -15.04
CA MET A 419 24.61 -28.36 -15.41
C MET A 419 24.70 -29.01 -16.80
N PHE A 420 25.32 -28.34 -17.77
CA PHE A 420 25.55 -28.88 -19.11
C PHE A 420 26.36 -30.19 -19.05
N SER A 421 27.48 -30.18 -18.33
CA SER A 421 28.36 -31.35 -18.18
C SER A 421 27.62 -32.53 -17.56
N TYR A 422 26.81 -32.26 -16.53
CA TYR A 422 25.96 -33.28 -15.91
C TYR A 422 24.94 -33.86 -16.90
N LEU A 423 24.12 -33.00 -17.52
CA LEU A 423 23.10 -33.42 -18.49
C LEU A 423 23.71 -34.22 -19.65
N TRP A 424 24.85 -33.75 -20.19
CA TRP A 424 25.56 -34.42 -21.27
C TRP A 424 26.02 -35.83 -20.88
N SER A 425 26.41 -36.05 -19.61
CA SER A 425 26.79 -37.37 -19.12
C SER A 425 25.61 -38.33 -18.91
N GLU A 426 24.42 -37.81 -18.60
CA GLU A 426 23.24 -38.60 -18.24
C GLU A 426 22.46 -39.15 -19.45
N PHE A 427 22.41 -38.36 -20.53
CA PHE A 427 21.73 -38.76 -21.76
C PHE A 427 22.52 -39.82 -22.54
N ASP A 428 21.82 -40.60 -23.37
CA ASP A 428 22.42 -41.66 -24.16
C ASP A 428 23.13 -41.13 -25.41
N ASP A 429 24.11 -41.87 -25.91
CA ASP A 429 24.89 -41.44 -27.08
C ASP A 429 24.04 -41.38 -28.35
N LYS A 430 22.92 -42.11 -28.40
CA LYS A 430 21.97 -42.05 -29.52
C LYS A 430 21.29 -40.69 -29.63
N SER A 431 20.93 -40.06 -28.51
CA SER A 431 20.37 -38.70 -28.52
C SER A 431 21.43 -37.66 -28.90
N LYS A 432 22.68 -37.85 -28.45
CA LYS A 432 23.81 -36.93 -28.72
C LYS A 432 24.32 -36.98 -30.16
N SER A 433 24.31 -38.17 -30.77
CA SER A 433 24.82 -38.40 -32.13
C SER A 433 23.77 -38.16 -33.22
N ASN A 434 22.50 -37.99 -32.85
CA ASN A 434 21.45 -37.69 -33.80
C ASN A 434 21.48 -36.20 -34.20
N GLY A 435 21.99 -35.93 -35.40
CA GLY A 435 22.12 -34.58 -35.95
C GLY A 435 20.81 -33.78 -35.97
N ASP A 436 19.65 -34.43 -36.19
CA ASP A 436 18.36 -33.74 -36.19
C ASP A 436 17.95 -33.28 -34.79
N ILE A 437 18.26 -34.08 -33.77
CA ILE A 437 17.98 -33.76 -32.36
C ILE A 437 18.87 -32.59 -31.92
N VAL A 438 20.17 -32.67 -32.20
CA VAL A 438 21.13 -31.61 -31.84
C VAL A 438 20.83 -30.31 -32.59
N SER A 439 20.49 -30.40 -33.89
CA SER A 439 20.09 -29.26 -34.70
C SER A 439 18.85 -28.55 -34.13
N LYS A 440 17.85 -29.32 -33.65
CA LYS A 440 16.68 -28.76 -32.95
C LYS A 440 17.07 -28.01 -31.68
N CYS A 441 17.98 -28.54 -30.87
CA CYS A 441 18.47 -27.84 -29.68
C CYS A 441 19.13 -26.50 -30.03
N ILE A 442 20.05 -26.51 -31.00
CA ILE A 442 20.76 -25.30 -31.47
C ILE A 442 19.76 -24.29 -32.03
N HIS A 443 18.80 -24.73 -32.84
CA HIS A 443 17.77 -23.87 -33.40
C HIS A 443 16.94 -23.21 -32.31
N ASN A 444 16.52 -23.97 -31.28
CA ASN A 444 15.76 -23.43 -30.16
C ASN A 444 16.57 -22.44 -29.33
N ILE A 445 17.85 -22.71 -29.08
CA ILE A 445 18.75 -21.77 -28.39
C ILE A 445 18.85 -20.47 -29.18
N ASN A 446 19.12 -20.54 -30.48
CA ASN A 446 19.25 -19.37 -31.35
C ASN A 446 17.96 -18.56 -31.39
N GLN A 447 16.79 -19.21 -31.46
CA GLN A 447 15.51 -18.52 -31.33
C GLN A 447 15.41 -17.80 -29.98
N SER A 448 15.80 -18.45 -28.87
CA SER A 448 15.70 -17.85 -27.54
C SER A 448 16.71 -16.73 -27.25
N LEU A 449 17.79 -16.62 -28.03
CA LEU A 449 18.78 -15.53 -27.92
C LEU A 449 18.41 -14.29 -28.76
N LEU A 450 17.54 -14.47 -29.76
CA LEU A 450 17.07 -13.38 -30.64
C LEU A 450 15.90 -12.58 -30.04
N TYR A 451 15.41 -12.96 -28.86
CA TYR A 451 14.28 -12.35 -28.14
C TYR A 451 14.58 -12.24 -26.64
#